data_AF-B6IWZ7-F1
#
_entry.id   AF-B6IWZ7-F1
#
_cell.length_a   1.000
_cell.length_b   1.000
_cell.length_c   1.000
_cell.angle_alpha   90.00
_cell.angle_beta   90.00
_cell.angle_gamma   90.00
#
_symmetry.space_group_name_H-M   'P 1'
#
loop_
_entity.id
_entity.type
_entity.pdbx_description
1 polymer ?
#
loop_
_entity_poly.entity_id
_entity_poly.type
_entity_poly.pdbx_seq_one_letter_code
_entity_poly.pdbx_strand_id
1 'polypeptide(L)'
;MPFMDRESFIALLDSLGDPDDAKALEAARTVHRRMVDAGVGWDALLVPAPRTDGDAEDGLDLDLDDAGVDDTDTDGAGVDGTDTGAGDAGGPEDRDLIDRMLADYVLSDQTRQELTDLRKDIAAGEFSPADSRYVRQLARRLKPRAGSR
;
A
#
# COMPACT_ATOMS: atom_id res chain seq x y z
N MET A 1 2.58 -19.44 -21.07
CA MET A 1 1.64 -18.33 -21.37
C MET A 1 1.53 -18.15 -22.90
N PRO A 2 0.73 -18.97 -23.61
CA PRO A 2 0.67 -18.90 -25.08
C PRO A 2 -0.40 -17.94 -25.65
N PHE A 3 -1.09 -17.13 -24.84
CA PHE A 3 -2.26 -16.35 -25.29
C PHE A 3 -2.06 -14.82 -25.33
N MET A 4 -0.96 -14.32 -24.75
CA MET A 4 -0.59 -12.91 -24.82
C MET A 4 0.90 -12.81 -25.11
N ASP A 5 1.27 -11.96 -26.06
CA ASP A 5 2.66 -11.62 -26.29
C ASP A 5 3.24 -11.04 -24.99
N ARG A 6 4.09 -11.83 -24.32
CA ARG A 6 4.59 -11.54 -22.98
C ARG A 6 5.38 -10.24 -22.95
N GLU A 7 6.20 -10.01 -23.97
CA GLU A 7 7.05 -8.84 -24.07
C GLU A 7 6.22 -7.56 -24.26
N SER A 8 5.22 -7.60 -25.14
CA SER A 8 4.27 -6.50 -25.30
C SER A 8 3.43 -6.25 -24.04
N PHE A 9 3.13 -7.27 -23.25
CA PHE A 9 2.40 -7.12 -22.00
C PHE A 9 3.27 -6.50 -20.91
N ILE A 10 4.54 -6.91 -20.81
CA ILE A 10 5.51 -6.32 -19.87
C ILE A 10 5.75 -4.84 -20.19
N ALA A 11 5.91 -4.47 -21.47
CA ALA A 11 6.05 -3.07 -21.86
C ALA A 11 4.83 -2.22 -21.45
N LEU A 12 3.64 -2.81 -21.47
CA LEU A 12 2.40 -2.16 -21.03
C LEU A 12 2.30 -2.02 -19.50
N LEU A 13 2.95 -2.92 -18.75
CA LEU A 13 3.06 -2.81 -17.30
C LEU A 13 4.11 -1.77 -16.91
N ASP A 14 5.21 -1.68 -17.65
CA ASP A 14 6.24 -0.67 -17.44
C ASP A 14 5.70 0.76 -17.63
N SER A 15 4.82 0.95 -18.63
CA SER A 15 4.17 2.25 -18.87
C SER A 15 3.18 2.70 -17.79
N LEU A 16 2.85 1.84 -16.82
CA LEU A 16 2.12 2.25 -15.61
C LEU A 16 2.97 3.15 -14.70
N GLY A 17 4.30 3.11 -14.84
CA GLY A 17 5.23 3.98 -14.13
C GLY A 17 5.52 5.31 -14.84
N ASP A 18 4.85 5.61 -15.96
CA ASP A 18 5.04 6.87 -16.69
C ASP A 18 4.57 8.05 -15.80
N PRO A 19 5.36 9.14 -15.70
CA PRO A 19 4.99 10.32 -14.92
C PRO A 19 3.77 11.07 -15.48
N ASP A 20 3.37 10.79 -16.72
CA ASP A 20 2.14 11.29 -17.31
C ASP A 20 0.95 10.40 -16.92
N ASP A 21 0.14 10.90 -15.97
CA ASP A 21 -1.08 10.25 -15.49
C ASP A 21 -2.02 9.81 -16.62
N ALA A 22 -2.09 10.55 -17.73
CA ALA A 22 -2.96 10.19 -18.85
C ALA A 22 -2.50 8.90 -19.52
N LYS A 23 -1.19 8.73 -19.70
CA LYS A 23 -0.60 7.52 -20.28
C LYS A 23 -0.68 6.34 -19.33
N ALA A 24 -0.40 6.55 -18.04
CA ALA A 24 -0.53 5.51 -17.02
C ALA A 24 -1.98 4.99 -16.95
N LEU A 25 -2.97 5.89 -17.02
CA LEU A 25 -4.38 5.53 -17.02
C LEU A 25 -4.80 4.79 -18.29
N GLU A 26 -4.31 5.20 -19.46
CA GLU A 26 -4.55 4.51 -20.73
C GLU A 26 -3.94 3.10 -20.71
N ALA A 27 -2.71 2.96 -20.22
CA ALA A 27 -2.03 1.70 -20.04
C ALA A 27 -2.82 0.77 -19.11
N ALA A 28 -3.24 1.26 -17.93
CA ALA A 28 -4.04 0.48 -16.98
C ALA A 28 -5.36 -0.02 -17.59
N ARG A 29 -6.06 0.84 -18.32
CA ARG A 29 -7.30 0.47 -19.03
C ARG A 29 -7.05 -0.57 -20.12
N THR A 30 -5.90 -0.50 -20.79
CA THR A 30 -5.52 -1.43 -21.85
C THR A 30 -5.15 -2.80 -21.27
N VAL A 31 -4.40 -2.84 -20.16
CA VAL A 31 -4.10 -4.07 -19.41
C VAL A 31 -5.40 -4.75 -19.00
N HIS A 32 -6.31 -4.00 -18.35
CA HIS A 32 -7.60 -4.54 -17.89
C HIS A 32 -8.43 -5.14 -19.04
N ARG A 33 -8.53 -4.42 -20.17
CA ARG A 33 -9.28 -4.91 -21.34
C ARG A 33 -8.71 -6.20 -21.90
N ARG A 34 -7.38 -6.30 -22.02
CA ARG A 34 -6.71 -7.52 -22.48
C ARG A 34 -6.98 -8.70 -21.56
N MET A 35 -6.98 -8.48 -20.25
CA MET A 35 -7.29 -9.53 -19.28
C MET A 35 -8.75 -10.01 -19.37
N VAL A 36 -9.69 -9.07 -19.53
CA VAL A 36 -11.11 -9.39 -19.76
C VAL A 36 -11.31 -10.14 -21.08
N ASP A 37 -10.70 -9.68 -22.18
CA ASP A 37 -10.81 -10.30 -23.50
C ASP A 37 -10.22 -11.73 -23.51
N ALA A 38 -9.17 -11.96 -22.73
CA ALA A 38 -8.59 -13.29 -22.55
C ALA A 38 -9.36 -14.17 -21.54
N GLY A 39 -10.33 -13.61 -20.82
CA GLY A 39 -11.05 -14.31 -19.75
C GLY A 39 -10.15 -14.70 -18.56
N VAL A 40 -9.03 -13.99 -18.37
CA VAL A 40 -8.01 -14.28 -17.36
C VAL A 40 -8.16 -13.32 -16.19
N GLY A 41 -8.32 -13.86 -14.98
CA GLY A 41 -8.33 -13.10 -13.73
C GLY A 41 -6.92 -12.67 -13.31
N TRP A 42 -6.83 -11.68 -12.41
CA TRP A 42 -5.54 -11.20 -11.87
C TRP A 42 -4.78 -12.25 -11.08
N ASP A 43 -5.48 -13.20 -10.49
CA ASP A 43 -4.92 -14.37 -9.79
C ASP A 43 -4.04 -15.24 -10.69
N ALA A 44 -4.35 -15.32 -11.98
CA ALA A 44 -3.60 -16.12 -12.94
C ALA A 44 -2.21 -15.54 -13.27
N LEU A 45 -1.96 -14.27 -12.92
CA LEU A 45 -0.64 -13.65 -13.02
C LEU A 45 0.24 -13.95 -11.81
N LEU A 46 -0.36 -14.39 -10.69
CA LEU A 46 0.37 -14.68 -9.46
C LEU A 46 0.94 -16.09 -9.54
N VAL A 47 2.24 -16.20 -9.29
CA VAL A 47 2.85 -17.52 -9.03
C VAL A 47 2.31 -18.00 -7.68
N PRO A 48 1.72 -19.20 -7.59
CA PRO A 48 1.28 -19.74 -6.32
C PRO A 48 2.44 -19.74 -5.33
N ALA A 49 2.21 -19.23 -4.12
CA ALA A 49 3.18 -19.37 -3.05
C ALA A 49 3.54 -20.87 -2.93
N PRO A 50 4.83 -21.22 -2.77
CA PRO A 50 5.20 -22.60 -2.55
C PRO A 50 4.37 -23.11 -1.38
N ARG A 51 3.59 -24.16 -1.61
CA ARG A 51 2.90 -24.84 -0.52
C ARG A 51 3.98 -25.43 0.36
N THR A 52 4.25 -24.78 1.49
CA THR A 52 4.91 -25.42 2.61
C THR A 52 3.90 -26.41 3.19
N ASP A 53 3.73 -27.53 2.49
CA ASP A 53 3.01 -28.69 3.01
C ASP A 53 3.81 -29.20 4.22
N GLY A 54 3.44 -28.73 5.42
CA GLY A 54 3.65 -29.35 6.74
C GLY A 54 5.03 -29.91 7.11
N ASP A 55 5.52 -29.45 8.27
CA ASP A 55 6.52 -30.14 9.12
C ASP A 55 8.00 -29.94 8.74
N ALA A 56 8.56 -28.80 9.18
CA ALA A 56 9.87 -28.77 9.85
C ALA A 56 10.04 -27.41 10.52
N GLU A 57 10.13 -27.42 11.85
CA GLU A 57 10.88 -26.40 12.57
C GLU A 57 12.32 -26.46 12.04
N ASP A 58 12.77 -25.46 11.30
CA ASP A 58 14.21 -25.30 11.06
C ASP A 58 14.59 -23.82 11.04
N GLY A 59 15.64 -23.53 11.79
CA GLY A 59 15.98 -22.23 12.31
C GLY A 59 16.29 -21.19 11.23
N LEU A 60 15.96 -19.95 11.57
CA LEU A 60 16.47 -18.75 10.93
C LEU A 60 18.00 -18.76 11.07
N ASP A 61 18.72 -19.15 10.02
CA ASP A 61 20.13 -18.79 9.85
C ASP A 61 20.19 -17.55 8.95
N LEU A 62 19.96 -16.38 9.56
CA LEU A 62 20.27 -15.10 8.95
C LEU A 62 21.71 -14.76 9.32
N ASP A 63 22.63 -15.17 8.45
CA ASP A 63 24.04 -14.79 8.47
C ASP A 63 24.13 -13.27 8.19
N LEU A 64 24.10 -12.48 9.27
CA LEU A 64 24.26 -11.02 9.26
C LEU A 64 25.56 -10.66 9.98
N ASP A 65 26.69 -10.99 9.35
CA ASP A 65 27.99 -10.39 9.65
C ASP A 65 28.16 -9.15 8.75
N ASP A 66 28.02 -7.95 9.33
CA ASP A 66 29.12 -7.14 9.86
C ASP A 66 30.01 -6.51 8.79
N ALA A 67 29.77 -5.22 8.55
CA ALA A 67 30.82 -4.24 8.29
C ALA A 67 30.25 -2.84 8.56
N GLY A 68 30.33 -2.41 9.82
CA GLY A 68 30.18 -1.01 10.18
C GLY A 68 31.28 -0.15 9.57
N VAL A 69 30.94 1.09 9.22
CA VAL A 69 31.78 2.26 9.56
C VAL A 69 30.90 3.50 9.62
N ASP A 70 30.95 4.08 10.81
CA ASP A 70 30.60 5.43 11.25
C ASP A 70 31.51 6.50 10.60
N ASP A 71 31.19 7.76 10.89
CA ASP A 71 32.03 8.97 10.84
C ASP A 71 31.57 10.08 9.87
N THR A 72 30.61 10.84 10.40
CA THR A 72 30.61 12.29 10.67
C THR A 72 31.01 13.36 9.65
N ASP A 73 30.15 14.39 9.67
CA ASP A 73 30.38 15.85 9.55
C ASP A 73 30.84 16.45 8.22
N THR A 74 30.01 17.37 7.67
CA THR A 74 30.22 18.82 7.84
C THR A 74 29.29 19.65 6.93
N ASP A 75 28.54 20.53 7.60
CA ASP A 75 28.01 21.85 7.22
C ASP A 75 27.51 22.19 5.80
N GLY A 76 26.24 22.61 5.76
CA GLY A 76 25.96 24.03 5.49
C GLY A 76 25.29 24.37 4.15
N ALA A 77 23.96 24.45 4.14
CA ALA A 77 23.24 25.47 3.37
C ALA A 77 21.82 25.65 3.91
N GLY A 78 21.56 26.81 4.50
CA GLY A 78 20.25 27.16 5.03
C GLY A 78 19.18 27.26 3.95
N VAL A 79 18.01 26.73 4.26
CA VAL A 79 16.75 27.23 3.74
C VAL A 79 15.85 27.54 4.92
N ASP A 80 15.71 28.85 5.14
CA ASP A 80 14.62 29.46 5.89
C ASP A 80 13.32 29.02 5.20
N GLY A 81 12.56 28.18 5.90
CA GLY A 81 11.37 27.53 5.41
C GLY A 81 10.47 27.22 6.59
N THR A 82 9.58 28.15 6.87
CA THR A 82 8.44 28.01 7.77
C THR A 82 7.67 26.72 7.49
N ASP A 83 7.82 25.71 8.35
CA ASP A 83 6.68 24.91 8.82
C ASP A 83 7.15 24.06 10.01
N THR A 84 6.78 24.48 11.21
CA THR A 84 6.85 23.62 12.40
C THR A 84 5.75 22.59 12.29
N GLY A 85 5.99 21.57 11.46
CA GLY A 85 5.16 20.40 11.28
C GLY A 85 6.04 19.15 11.32
N ALA A 86 6.86 19.02 12.37
CA ALA A 86 7.44 17.73 12.71
C ALA A 86 6.29 16.73 12.78
N GLY A 87 6.28 15.80 11.81
CA GLY A 87 5.19 14.87 11.59
C GLY A 87 4.86 14.12 12.85
N ASP A 88 3.73 14.48 13.45
CA ASP A 88 2.99 13.64 14.38
C ASP A 88 2.59 12.38 13.59
N ALA A 89 3.44 11.37 13.67
CA ALA A 89 3.17 10.06 13.13
C ALA A 89 1.97 9.48 13.90
N GLY A 90 0.78 9.54 13.31
CA GLY A 90 -0.40 8.87 13.86
C GLY A 90 -1.13 9.60 14.97
N GLY A 91 -1.54 10.83 14.70
CA GLY A 91 -2.26 11.66 15.66
C GLY A 91 -3.74 11.30 15.89
N PRO A 92 -4.43 12.08 16.75
CA PRO A 92 -5.88 11.98 16.98
C PRO A 92 -6.71 12.16 15.70
N GLU A 93 -6.17 12.85 14.69
CA GLU A 93 -6.83 13.06 13.39
C GLU A 93 -7.05 11.76 12.61
N ASP A 94 -6.05 10.87 12.61
CA ASP A 94 -6.15 9.59 11.91
C ASP A 94 -7.10 8.64 12.66
N ARG A 95 -7.13 8.72 14.00
CA ARG A 95 -8.10 8.00 14.83
C ARG A 95 -9.54 8.45 14.53
N ASP A 96 -9.78 9.75 14.49
CA ASP A 96 -11.10 10.32 14.16
C ASP A 96 -11.54 9.92 12.74
N LEU A 97 -10.59 9.84 11.80
CA LEU A 97 -10.85 9.40 10.45
C LEU A 97 -11.24 7.91 10.40
N ILE A 98 -10.55 7.06 11.17
CA ILE A 98 -10.90 5.64 11.31
C ILE A 98 -12.29 5.46 11.92
N ASP A 99 -12.59 6.15 13.02
CA ASP A 99 -13.90 6.04 13.68
C ASP A 99 -15.03 6.52 12.75
N ARG A 100 -14.80 7.57 11.95
CA ARG A 100 -15.74 8.01 10.91
C ARG A 100 -15.93 6.97 9.81
N MET A 101 -14.84 6.36 9.33
CA MET A 101 -14.91 5.31 8.31
C MET A 101 -15.72 4.09 8.79
N LEU A 102 -15.57 3.71 10.06
CA LEU A 102 -16.31 2.62 10.67
C LEU A 102 -17.81 2.93 10.84
N ALA A 103 -18.16 4.19 11.08
CA ALA A 103 -19.54 4.64 11.29
C ALA A 103 -20.31 4.89 9.98
N ASP A 104 -19.68 5.58 9.02
CA ASP A 104 -20.39 6.16 7.87
C ASP A 104 -20.45 5.25 6.64
N TYR A 105 -19.69 4.16 6.62
CA TYR A 105 -19.49 3.31 5.44
C TYR A 105 -19.92 1.85 5.65
N VAL A 106 -20.39 1.20 4.58
CA VAL A 106 -20.55 -0.27 4.57
C VAL A 106 -19.21 -0.85 4.14
N LEU A 107 -18.46 -1.37 5.11
CA LEU A 107 -17.18 -2.02 4.87
C LEU A 107 -17.34 -3.53 4.90
N SER A 108 -16.43 -4.25 4.24
CA SER A 108 -16.31 -5.70 4.44
C SER A 108 -15.83 -5.98 5.88
N ASP A 109 -16.10 -7.19 6.36
CA ASP A 109 -15.65 -7.59 7.70
C ASP A 109 -14.13 -7.52 7.84
N GLN A 110 -13.41 -7.85 6.76
CA GLN A 110 -11.94 -7.73 6.71
C GLN A 110 -11.48 -6.28 6.86
N THR A 111 -12.02 -5.34 6.06
CA THR A 111 -11.61 -3.93 6.16
C THR A 111 -12.01 -3.30 7.49
N ARG A 112 -13.15 -3.72 8.06
CA ARG A 112 -13.56 -3.29 9.40
C ARG A 112 -12.58 -3.79 10.48
N GLN A 113 -12.11 -5.02 10.36
CA GLN A 113 -11.13 -5.59 11.28
C GLN A 113 -9.79 -4.87 11.18
N GLU A 114 -9.27 -4.66 9.96
CA GLU A 114 -8.05 -3.90 9.70
C GLU A 114 -8.10 -2.49 10.33
N LEU A 115 -9.18 -1.74 10.11
CA LEU A 115 -9.37 -0.42 10.72
C LEU A 115 -9.45 -0.48 12.25
N THR A 116 -10.02 -1.55 12.81
CA THR A 116 -10.10 -1.72 14.26
C THR A 116 -8.73 -2.01 14.86
N ASP A 117 -7.89 -2.77 14.16
CA ASP A 117 -6.53 -3.09 14.60
C ASP A 117 -5.62 -1.86 14.49
N LEU A 118 -5.68 -1.12 13.37
CA LEU A 118 -4.98 0.18 13.25
C LEU A 118 -5.37 1.16 14.36
N ARG A 119 -6.63 1.18 14.78
CA ARG A 119 -7.08 2.01 15.91
C ARG A 119 -6.46 1.58 17.25
N LYS A 120 -6.17 0.29 17.44
CA LYS A 120 -5.45 -0.21 18.62
C LYS A 120 -3.98 0.17 18.53
N ASP A 121 -3.37 0.09 17.35
CA ASP A 121 -1.97 0.45 17.13
C ASP A 121 -1.73 1.94 17.43
N ILE A 122 -2.69 2.82 17.07
CA ILE A 122 -2.66 4.23 17.49
C ILE A 122 -2.68 4.36 19.02
N ALA A 123 -3.49 3.56 19.73
CA ALA A 123 -3.56 3.60 21.19
C ALA A 123 -2.30 3.01 21.86
N ALA A 124 -1.61 2.08 21.19
CA ALA A 124 -0.36 1.49 21.63
C ALA A 124 0.87 2.37 21.29
N GLY A 125 0.71 3.36 20.40
CA GLY A 125 1.81 4.16 19.88
C GLY A 125 2.66 3.43 18.83
N GLU A 126 2.15 2.32 18.27
CA GLU A 126 2.79 1.50 17.24
C GLU A 126 2.39 1.92 15.82
N PHE A 127 1.54 2.94 15.69
CA PHE A 127 1.04 3.42 14.41
C PHE A 127 2.12 4.17 13.62
N SER A 128 2.37 3.72 12.40
CA SER A 128 3.44 4.25 11.57
C SER A 128 2.97 5.36 10.63
N PRO A 129 3.90 6.18 10.07
CA PRO A 129 3.59 7.10 8.98
C PRO A 129 3.05 6.41 7.70
N ALA A 130 3.30 5.11 7.52
CA ALA A 130 2.74 4.34 6.42
C ALA A 130 1.24 4.07 6.65
N ASP A 131 0.86 3.75 7.88
CA ASP A 131 -0.53 3.51 8.28
C ASP A 131 -1.37 4.78 8.16
N SER A 132 -0.81 5.93 8.57
CA SER A 132 -1.45 7.24 8.37
C SER A 132 -1.78 7.50 6.90
N ARG A 133 -0.82 7.23 6.00
CA ARG A 133 -1.02 7.37 4.55
C ARG A 133 -2.06 6.40 4.02
N TYR A 134 -2.09 5.16 4.50
CA TYR A 134 -3.09 4.16 4.13
C TYR A 134 -4.50 4.62 4.52
N VAL A 135 -4.71 4.98 5.78
CA VAL A 135 -5.98 5.45 6.34
C VAL A 135 -6.52 6.65 5.55
N ARG A 136 -5.67 7.64 5.25
CA ARG A 136 -6.05 8.83 4.47
C ARG A 136 -6.42 8.50 3.03
N GLN A 137 -5.68 7.60 2.38
CA GLN A 137 -6.00 7.16 1.02
C GLN A 137 -7.29 6.35 0.97
N LEU A 138 -7.51 5.47 1.95
CA LEU A 138 -8.73 4.69 2.06
C LEU A 138 -9.94 5.61 2.22
N ALA A 139 -9.88 6.58 3.13
CA ALA A 139 -10.96 7.55 3.35
C ALA A 139 -11.36 8.32 2.07
N ARG A 140 -10.38 8.67 1.22
CA ARG A 140 -10.65 9.35 -0.07
C ARG A 140 -11.40 8.48 -1.07
N ARG A 141 -11.23 7.15 -1.01
CA ARG A 141 -11.83 6.20 -1.96
C ARG A 141 -13.21 5.73 -1.52
N LEU A 142 -13.46 5.74 -0.22
CA LEU A 142 -14.72 5.29 0.33
C LEU A 142 -15.85 6.24 -0.07
N LYS A 143 -16.88 5.69 -0.72
CA LYS A 143 -18.09 6.42 -1.09
C LYS A 143 -19.09 6.31 0.07
N PRO A 144 -19.65 7.44 0.53
CA PRO A 144 -20.58 7.43 1.66
C PRO A 144 -21.76 6.51 1.37
N ARG A 145 -22.33 5.89 2.41
CA ARG A 145 -23.56 5.11 2.28
C ARG A 145 -24.62 6.00 1.63
N ALA A 146 -24.97 5.70 0.37
CA ALA A 146 -26.10 6.35 -0.28
C ALA A 146 -27.37 5.95 0.49
N GLY A 147 -27.91 6.89 1.26
CA GLY A 147 -29.26 6.80 1.85
C GLY A 147 -29.32 6.38 3.32
N SER A 148 -29.29 7.37 4.21
CA SER A 148 -30.28 7.45 5.30
C SER A 148 -30.60 8.92 5.58
N ARG A 149 -31.42 9.49 4.71
CA ARG A 149 -32.43 10.50 5.02
C ARG A 149 -33.42 10.58 3.87
#